data_AF-A0A0E9WN94-F1
#
_entry.id   AF-A0A0E9WN94-F1
#
_cell.length_a   1.000
_cell.length_b   1.000
_cell.length_c   1.000
_cell.angle_alpha   90.00
_cell.angle_beta   90.00
_cell.angle_gamma   90.00
#
_symmetry.space_group_name_H-M   'P 1'
#
loop_
_entity.id
_entity.type
_entity.pdbx_description
1 polymer ?
#
loop_
_entity_poly.entity_id
_entity_poly.type
_entity_poly.pdbx_seq_one_letter_code
_entity_poly.pdbx_strand_id
1 'polypeptide(L)' 'MRCLGIPNTAHFANVTQIEDAVSLWAKLKSQKASERWQPDTEEEYEDSSGNVVNKKTYEDLKRQGLL' A
#
# COMPACT_ATOMS: atom_id res chain seq x y z
N MET A 1 -23.85 -3.06 9.00
CA MET A 1 -22.66 -2.50 8.32
C MET A 1 -22.36 -3.04 6.93
N ARG A 2 -22.74 -4.28 6.60
CA ARG A 2 -22.52 -4.84 5.26
C ARG A 2 -23.09 -3.98 4.10
N CYS A 3 -24.23 -3.31 4.30
CA CYS A 3 -24.81 -2.37 3.33
C CYS A 3 -24.01 -1.07 3.16
N LEU A 4 -23.11 -0.74 4.10
CA LEU A 4 -22.17 0.38 4.03
C LEU A 4 -20.83 -0.03 3.37
N GLY A 5 -20.68 -1.30 2.95
CA GLY A 5 -19.41 -1.82 2.44
C GLY A 5 -18.33 -2.02 3.50
N ILE A 6 -18.69 -1.96 4.79
CA ILE A 6 -17.76 -2.12 5.91
C ILE A 6 -17.81 -3.58 6.43
N PRO A 7 -16.67 -4.28 6.58
CA PRO A 7 -16.61 -5.62 7.16
C PRO A 7 -17.11 -5.63 8.61
N ASN A 8 -17.84 -6.68 9.00
CA ASN A 8 -18.36 -6.81 10.36
C ASN A 8 -17.31 -7.41 11.31
N THR A 9 -16.27 -6.63 11.61
CA THR A 9 -15.18 -7.01 12.54
C THR A 9 -15.38 -6.41 13.92
N ALA A 10 -14.71 -6.97 14.94
CA ALA A 10 -14.76 -6.47 16.33
C ALA A 10 -14.37 -4.99 16.48
N HIS A 11 -13.57 -4.43 15.56
CA HIS A 11 -13.22 -3.01 15.51
C HIS A 11 -14.42 -2.06 15.51
N PHE A 12 -15.61 -2.53 15.15
CA PHE A 12 -16.81 -1.71 15.03
C PHE A 12 -17.91 -2.05 16.04
N ALA A 13 -17.63 -2.90 17.04
CA ALA A 13 -18.64 -3.40 17.97
C ALA A 13 -19.39 -2.29 18.75
N ASN A 14 -18.70 -1.20 19.07
CA ASN A 14 -19.24 -0.07 19.84
C ASN A 14 -19.50 1.18 18.99
N VAL A 15 -19.38 1.08 17.66
CA VAL A 15 -19.60 2.22 16.77
C VAL A 15 -21.09 2.35 16.47
N THR A 16 -21.67 3.46 16.89
CA THR A 16 -23.11 3.72 16.78
C THR A 16 -23.45 4.66 15.63
N GLN A 17 -22.58 5.64 15.34
CA GLN A 17 -22.80 6.59 14.24
C GLN A 17 -22.22 6.05 12.92
N ILE A 18 -22.94 6.30 11.82
CA ILE A 18 -22.52 5.88 10.48
C ILE A 18 -21.26 6.63 10.05
N GLU A 19 -21.17 7.93 10.34
CA GLU A 19 -20.01 8.77 9.99
C GLU A 19 -18.72 8.27 10.64
N ASP A 20 -18.80 7.90 11.93
CA ASP A 20 -17.70 7.32 12.68
C ASP A 20 -17.25 5.98 12.08
N ALA A 21 -18.20 5.13 11.68
CA ALA A 21 -17.90 3.84 11.07
C ALA A 21 -17.18 4.00 9.72
N VAL A 22 -17.66 4.92 8.87
CA VAL A 22 -17.04 5.20 7.56
C VAL A 22 -15.65 5.79 7.74
N SER A 23 -15.48 6.74 8.67
CA SER A 23 -14.19 7.37 8.96
C SER A 23 -13.17 6.37 9.52
N LEU A 24 -13.59 5.51 10.44
CA LEU A 24 -12.74 4.46 11.00
C LEU A 24 -12.33 3.44 9.91
N TRP A 25 -13.27 3.04 9.06
CA TRP A 25 -12.97 2.12 7.95
C TRP A 25 -12.00 2.72 6.93
N ALA A 26 -12.15 4.00 6.57
CA ALA A 26 -11.24 4.69 5.67
C ALA A 26 -9.81 4.73 6.23
N LYS A 27 -9.65 5.04 7.53
CA LYS A 27 -8.35 5.02 8.22
C LYS A 27 -7.73 3.62 8.21
N LEU A 28 -8.48 2.59 8.60
CA LEU A 28 -8.01 1.20 8.60
C LEU A 28 -7.59 0.73 7.21
N LYS A 29 -8.36 1.09 6.17
CA LYS A 29 -8.02 0.75 4.79
C LYS A 29 -6.74 1.44 4.34
N SER A 30 -6.56 2.72 4.67
CA SER A 30 -5.34 3.47 4.36
C SER A 30 -4.13 2.87 5.07
N GLN A 31 -4.23 2.58 6.37
CA GLN A 31 -3.14 1.99 7.15
C GLN A 31 -2.73 0.62 6.61
N LYS A 32 -3.73 -0.24 6.32
CA LYS A 32 -3.47 -1.56 5.74
C LYS A 32 -2.87 -1.48 4.33
N ALA A 33 -3.27 -0.47 3.56
CA ALA A 33 -2.69 -0.22 2.23
C ALA A 33 -1.23 0.24 2.33
N SER A 34 -0.88 1.06 3.32
CA SER A 34 0.50 1.48 3.57
C SER A 34 1.38 0.39 4.16
N GLU A 35 0.83 -0.54 4.94
CA GLU A 35 1.58 -1.69 5.49
C GLU A 35 1.80 -2.79 4.45
N ARG A 36 1.04 -2.77 3.36
CA ARG A 36 1.19 -3.75 2.28
C ARG A 36 2.41 -3.37 1.45
N TRP A 37 3.43 -4.22 1.48
CA TRP A 37 4.58 -4.11 0.58
C TRP A 37 4.12 -3.98 -0.87
N GLN A 38 4.57 -2.91 -1.53
CA GLN A 38 4.26 -2.59 -2.91
C GLN A 38 5.49 -2.89 -3.80
N PRO A 39 5.51 -4.03 -4.52
CA PRO A 39 6.66 -4.43 -5.33
C PRO A 39 7.10 -3.36 -6.32
N ASP A 40 6.17 -2.66 -6.95
CA ASP A 40 6.49 -1.61 -7.94
C ASP A 40 7.30 -0.44 -7.37
N THR A 41 7.20 -0.16 -6.07
CA THR A 41 7.87 0.96 -5.41
C THR A 41 8.96 0.54 -4.42
N GLU A 42 8.80 -0.62 -3.79
CA GLU A 42 9.63 -1.09 -2.68
C GLU A 42 10.57 -2.24 -3.08
N GLU A 43 10.47 -2.77 -4.31
CA GLU A 43 11.44 -3.74 -4.83
C GLU A 43 12.69 -3.02 -5.31
N GLU A 44 13.84 -3.39 -4.73
CA GLU A 44 15.15 -2.83 -5.03
C GLU A 44 16.00 -3.82 -5.82
N TYR A 45 16.75 -3.29 -6.79
CA TYR A 45 17.68 -4.03 -7.64
C TYR A 45 19.07 -3.44 -7.47
N GLU A 46 20.06 -4.33 -7.41
CA GLU A 46 21.47 -3.96 -7.40
C GLU A 46 22.02 -4.04 -8.83
N ASP A 47 22.74 -3.00 -9.26
CA ASP A 47 23.47 -3.01 -10.52
C ASP A 47 24.84 -3.70 -10.42
N SER A 48 25.52 -3.84 -11.55
CA SER A 48 26.85 -4.46 -11.62
C SER A 48 27.95 -3.67 -10.88
N SER A 49 27.67 -2.41 -10.51
CA SER A 49 28.56 -1.52 -9.78
C SER A 49 28.21 -1.44 -8.28
N GLY A 50 27.17 -2.16 -7.83
CA GLY A 50 26.73 -2.19 -6.44
C GLY A 50 25.77 -1.06 -6.04
N ASN A 51 25.22 -0.29 -6.99
CA ASN A 51 24.21 0.72 -6.68
C ASN A 51 22.84 0.06 -6.53
N VAL A 52 22.13 0.43 -5.47
CA VAL A 52 20.77 -0.03 -5.18
C VAL A 52 19.78 0.99 -5.69
N VAL A 53 18.91 0.58 -6.60
CA VAL A 53 17.86 1.41 -7.20
C VAL A 53 16.53 0.67 -7.19
N ASN A 54 15.42 1.41 -7.14
CA ASN A 54 14.11 0.77 -7.26
C ASN A 54 13.92 0.12 -8.64
N LYS A 55 13.04 -0.88 -8.71
CA LYS A 55 12.73 -1.63 -9.94
C LYS A 55 12.49 -0.75 -11.15
N LYS A 56 11.66 0.29 -10.99
CA LYS A 56 11.29 1.18 -12.09
C LYS A 56 12.52 1.89 -12.65
N THR A 57 13.35 2.44 -11.77
CA THR A 57 14.58 3.14 -12.17
C THR A 57 15.57 2.17 -12.80
N TYR A 58 15.71 0.96 -12.25
CA TYR A 58 16.53 -0.08 -12.83
C TYR A 58 16.07 -0.43 -14.25
N GLU A 59 14.79 -0.69 -14.45
CA GLU A 59 14.25 -1.00 -15.78
C GLU A 59 14.39 0.16 -16.77
N ASP A 60 14.15 1.39 -16.33
CA ASP A 60 14.26 2.58 -17.17
C ASP A 60 15.72 2.84 -17.58
N LEU A 61 16.67 2.69 -16.66
CA LEU A 61 18.11 2.80 -16.95
C LEU A 61 18.58 1.67 -17.89
N LYS A 62 18.10 0.44 -17.68
CA LYS A 62 18.40 -0.71 -18.54
C LYS A 62 17.88 -0.50 -19.96
N ARG A 63 16.66 0.04 -20.12
CA ARG A 63 16.09 0.38 -21.44
C ARG A 63 16.87 1.48 -22.14
N GLN A 64 17.44 2.41 -21.38
CA GLN A 64 18.30 3.48 -21.91
C GLN A 64 19.73 3.02 -22.22
N GLY A 65 20.11 1.81 -21.81
CA GLY A 65 21.47 1.28 -21.97
C GLY A 65 22.49 1.89 -20.99
N LEU A 66 22.00 2.38 -19.84
CA LEU A 66 22.80 3.05 -18.80
C LEU A 66 23.17 2.11 -17.62
N LEU A 67 22.84 0.81 -17.73
CA LEU A 67 23.12 -0.25 -16.76
C LEU A 67 23.84 -1.43 -17.41
#